data_AF-A0A931YQ42-F1
#
_entry.id   AF-A0A931YQ42-F1
#
_cell.length_a   1.000
_cell.length_b   1.000
_cell.length_c   1.000
_cell.angle_alpha   90.00
_cell.angle_beta   90.00
_cell.angle_gamma   90.00
#
_symmetry.space_group_name_H-M   'P 1'
#
loop_
_entity.id
_entity.type
_entity.pdbx_description
1 polymer ?
#
loop_
_entity_poly.entity_id
_entity_poly.type
_entity_poly.pdbx_seq_one_letter_code
_entity_poly.pdbx_strand_id
1 'polypeptide(L)' 'MIIPLGDVVPCAMFTDYKMGNIREETLSEIWNNERARHIRSLLSKNLPPICQKCCMVHMDTPSLVKKIYYKFRNM' A
#
# COMPACT_ATOMS: atom_id res chain seq x y z
N MET A 1 5.76 3.96 -0.24
CA MET A 1 5.98 5.27 -0.89
C MET A 1 7.26 5.87 -0.33
N ILE A 2 8.01 6.63 -1.12
CA ILE A 2 9.19 7.39 -0.66
C ILE A 2 8.84 8.87 -0.81
N ILE A 3 8.89 9.65 0.28
CA ILE A 3 8.60 11.10 0.25
C ILE A 3 9.89 11.90 -0.04
N PRO A 4 9.83 13.20 -0.38
CA PRO A 4 10.99 13.96 -0.86
C PRO A 4 12.23 13.97 0.06
N LEU A 5 12.03 13.77 1.36
CA LEU A 5 13.13 13.71 2.33
C LEU A 5 13.83 12.33 2.40
N GLY A 6 13.36 11.36 1.63
CA GLY A 6 13.88 9.99 1.60
C GLY A 6 13.18 9.02 2.56
N ASP A 7 12.24 9.50 3.38
CA ASP A 7 11.51 8.63 4.30
C ASP A 7 10.62 7.66 3.51
N VAL A 8 10.73 6.37 3.84
CA VAL A 8 9.88 5.31 3.31
C VAL A 8 8.67 5.18 4.23
N VAL A 9 7.48 5.38 3.67
CA VAL A 9 6.21 5.35 4.41
C VAL A 9 5.24 4.37 3.74
N PRO A 10 4.33 3.74 4.50
CA PRO A 10 3.47 2.68 3.96
C PRO A 10 2.41 3.22 2.99
N CYS A 11 1.95 4.46 3.18
CA CYS A 11 0.95 5.12 2.36
C CYS A 11 1.06 6.65 2.54
N ALA A 12 0.60 7.42 1.55
CA ALA A 12 0.62 8.89 1.56
C ALA A 12 -0.12 9.51 2.76
N MET A 13 -1.12 8.81 3.30
CA MET A 13 -1.90 9.27 4.46
C MET A 13 -1.23 8.96 5.81
N PHE A 14 -0.09 8.26 5.81
CA PHE A 14 0.59 7.78 7.01
C PHE A 14 2.07 8.21 7.01
N THR A 15 2.33 9.49 6.74
CA THR A 15 3.70 10.05 6.68
C THR A 15 4.44 9.98 8.01
N ASP A 16 3.70 9.99 9.12
CA ASP A 16 4.28 9.90 10.46
C ASP A 16 4.77 8.48 10.79
N TYR A 17 4.26 7.47 10.08
CA TYR A 17 4.75 6.11 10.18
C TYR A 17 5.93 5.89 9.23
N LYS A 18 7.10 6.39 9.63
CA LYS A 18 8.36 6.16 8.91
C LYS A 18 8.82 4.71 9.10
N MET A 19 9.07 4.00 8.01
CA MET A 19 9.65 2.65 8.03
C MET A 19 11.18 2.71 7.98
N GLY A 20 11.78 3.76 7.44
CA GLY A 20 13.23 3.99 7.35
C GLY A 20 13.51 5.14 6.39
N ASN A 21 14.78 5.46 6.12
CA ASN A 21 15.16 6.49 5.15
C ASN A 21 16.16 5.95 4.12
N ILE A 22 15.86 6.11 2.82
CA ILE A 22 16.70 5.58 1.73
C ILE A 22 18.08 6.24 1.63
N ARG A 23 18.31 7.33 2.36
CA ARG A 23 19.61 8.02 2.45
C ARG A 23 20.53 7.37 3.49
N GLU A 24 19.99 6.51 4.33
CA GLU A 24 20.68 5.89 5.48
C GLU A 24 20.77 4.36 5.31
N GLU A 25 19.72 3.74 4.78
CA GLU A 25 19.59 2.29 4.61
C GLU A 25 19.19 1.95 3.17
N THR A 26 19.54 0.74 2.70
CA THR A 26 19.02 0.24 1.42
C THR A 26 17.51 -0.02 1.54
N LEU A 27 16.79 0.11 0.42
CA LEU A 27 15.35 -0.18 0.41
C LEU A 27 15.04 -1.62 0.86
N SER A 28 15.93 -2.58 0.59
CA SER A 28 15.78 -3.97 1.02
C SER A 28 15.85 -4.11 2.55
N GLU A 29 16.80 -3.42 3.19
CA GLU A 29 16.90 -3.39 4.65
C GLU A 29 15.66 -2.77 5.28
N ILE A 30 15.23 -1.61 4.77
CA ILE A 30 14.02 -0.92 5.23
C ILE A 30 12.78 -1.81 5.05
N TRP A 31 12.63 -2.43 3.88
CA TRP A 31 11.47 -3.29 3.61
C TRP A 31 11.43 -4.53 4.50
N ASN A 32 12.59 -5.03 4.91
CA ASN A 32 12.71 -6.21 5.75
C ASN A 32 12.88 -5.89 7.23
N ASN A 33 12.78 -4.64 7.66
CA ASN A 33 12.83 -4.31 9.08
C ASN A 33 11.49 -4.59 9.80
N GLU A 34 11.49 -4.38 11.11
CA GLU A 34 10.33 -4.66 11.96
C GLU A 34 9.11 -3.80 11.62
N ARG A 35 9.31 -2.49 11.38
CA ARG A 35 8.22 -1.55 11.10
C ARG A 35 7.51 -1.89 9.80
N ALA A 36 8.26 -2.18 8.75
CA ALA A 36 7.69 -2.59 7.47
C ALA A 36 6.99 -3.95 7.56
N ARG A 37 7.58 -4.93 8.27
CA ARG A 37 6.94 -6.23 8.53
C ARG A 37 5.64 -6.08 9.32
N HIS A 38 5.62 -5.21 10.32
CA HIS A 38 4.43 -4.96 11.15
C HIS A 38 3.26 -4.48 10.29
N ILE A 39 3.48 -3.47 9.44
CA ILE A 39 2.44 -2.98 8.53
C ILE A 39 1.96 -4.09 7.60
N ARG A 40 2.86 -4.87 6.99
CA ARG A 40 2.45 -5.98 6.12
C ARG A 40 1.64 -7.04 6.87
N SER A 41 2.04 -7.40 8.08
CA SER A 41 1.31 -8.37 8.91
C SER A 41 -0.07 -7.86 9.33
N LEU A 42 -0.18 -6.56 9.62
CA LEU A 42 -1.44 -5.92 9.95
C LEU A 42 -2.38 -5.93 8.74
N LEU A 43 -1.89 -5.50 7.58
CA LEU A 43 -2.66 -5.45 6.34
C LEU A 43 -3.01 -6.84 5.78
N SER A 44 -2.20 -7.86 6.05
CA SER A 44 -2.49 -9.24 5.62
C SER A 44 -3.64 -9.88 6.40
N LYS A 45 -3.90 -9.41 7.63
CA LYS A 45 -4.99 -9.94 8.46
C LYS A 45 -6.33 -9.30 8.10
N ASN A 46 -6.37 -7.97 8.11
CA ASN A 46 -7.54 -7.20 7.76
C ASN A 46 -7.14 -5.80 7.31
N LEU A 47 -7.95 -5.22 6.44
CA LEU A 47 -7.80 -3.82 6.07
C LEU A 47 -8.34 -2.93 7.21
N PRO A 48 -7.56 -2.01 7.80
CA PRO A 48 -8.04 -1.13 8.86
C PRO A 48 -9.25 -0.29 8.43
N PRO A 49 -10.17 0.09 9.34
CA PRO A 49 -11.38 0.85 8.98
C PRO A 49 -11.09 2.14 8.19
N ILE A 50 -9.99 2.83 8.50
CA ILE A 50 -9.55 4.03 7.78
C ILE A 50 -9.13 3.70 6.33
N CYS A 51 -8.50 2.56 6.11
CA CYS A 51 -8.08 2.11 4.79
C CYS A 51 -9.29 1.57 3.98
N GLN A 52 -10.29 0.98 4.63
CA GLN A 52 -11.52 0.49 3.98
C GLN A 52 -12.35 1.60 3.33
N LYS A 53 -12.19 2.86 3.75
CA LYS A 53 -12.90 4.01 3.16
C LYS A 53 -12.01 4.82 2.21
N CYS A 54 -10.76 4.41 2.02
CA CYS A 54 -9.80 5.15 1.21
C CYS A 54 -10.12 4.99 -0.27
N CYS A 55 -10.27 6.12 -0.99
CA CYS A 55 -10.49 6.12 -2.43
C CYS A 55 -9.35 5.42 -3.19
N MET A 56 -8.10 5.53 -2.71
CA MET A 56 -6.94 4.89 -3.33
C MET A 56 -6.99 3.36 -3.32
N VAL A 57 -7.65 2.76 -2.32
CA VAL A 57 -7.80 1.29 -2.26
C VAL A 57 -8.90 0.81 -3.21
N HIS A 58 -9.95 1.62 -3.40
CA HIS A 58 -11.13 1.25 -4.19
C HIS A 58 -11.14 1.80 -5.61
N MET A 59 -10.15 2.61 -5.99
CA MET A 59 -10.06 3.19 -7.35
C MET A 59 -10.01 2.13 -8.45
N ASP A 60 -9.45 0.96 -8.15
CA ASP A 60 -9.35 -0.16 -9.10
C ASP A 60 -10.47 -1.19 -8.99
N THR A 61 -11.52 -0.93 -8.20
CA THR A 61 -12.68 -1.82 -8.19
C THR A 61 -13.26 -1.79 -9.60
N PRO A 62 -13.19 -2.89 -10.38
CA PRO A 62 -13.63 -2.81 -11.75
C PRO A 62 -15.13 -2.57 -11.69
N SER A 63 -15.57 -1.51 -12.37
CA SER A 63 -16.99 -1.25 -12.55
C SER A 63 -17.66 -2.53 -13.02
N LEU A 64 -18.93 -2.72 -12.64
CA LEU A 64 -19.68 -3.91 -13.06
C LEU A 64 -19.58 -4.12 -14.58
N VAL A 65 -19.53 -3.02 -15.33
CA VAL A 65 -19.27 -2.97 -16.78
C VAL A 65 -17.91 -3.54 -17.16
N LYS A 66 -16.82 -3.19 -16.46
CA LYS A 66 -15.47 -3.72 -16.72
C LYS A 66 -15.37 -5.22 -16.40
N LYS A 67 -16.02 -5.67 -15.31
CA LYS A 67 -16.11 -7.11 -14.96
C LYS A 67 -16.86 -7.90 -16.04
N ILE A 68 -17.98 -7.37 -16.52
CA ILE A 68 -18.78 -7.96 -17.61
C ILE A 68 -17.93 -8.00 -18.90
N TYR A 69 -17.30 -6.89 -19.28
CA TYR A 69 -16.46 -6.80 -20.48
C TYR A 69 -15.34 -7.86 -20.51
N TYR A 70 -14.55 -8.00 -19.43
CA TYR A 70 -13.48 -9.00 -19.39
C TYR A 70 -14.01 -10.44 -19.33
N LYS A 71 -15.20 -10.66 -18.76
CA LYS A 71 -15.86 -11.99 -18.77
C LYS A 71 -16.30 -12.41 -20.17
N PHE A 72 -16.82 -11.47 -20.97
CA PHE A 72 -17.26 -11.75 -22.34
C PHE A 72 -16.13 -11.69 -23.39
N ARG A 73 -15.01 -11.02 -23.09
CA ARG A 73 -13.85 -10.95 -23.99
C ARG A 73 -12.97 -12.22 -23.98
N ASN A 74 -13.00 -12.98 -22.89
CA ASN A 74 -12.21 -14.21 -22.72
C ASN A 74 -13.05 -15.49 -22.93
N MET A 75 -14.17 -15.37 -23.64
CA MET A 75 -15.04 -16.47 -24.09
C MET A 75 -15.10 -16.42 -25.62
#